data_AF-X1NCD9-F1
#
_entry.id   AF-X1NCD9-F1
#
_cell.length_a   1.000
_cell.length_b   1.000
_cell.length_c   1.000
_cell.angle_alpha   90.00
_cell.angle_beta   90.00
_cell.angle_gamma   90.00
#
_symmetry.space_group_name_H-M   'P 1'
#
loop_
_entity.id
_entity.type
_entity.pdbx_description
1 polymer ?
#
loop_
_entity_poly.entity_id
_entity_poly.type
_entity_poly.pdbx_seq_one_letter_code
_entity_poly.pdbx_strand_id
1 'polypeptide(L)'
;NNREIVSMISFEPDSITLKWELKTMEEKSPEAIFLPMDKDMIINTAPQIAYYGLEHVQLLGIGTFNHEKVPRLGEKYVEGAIFAAPSAIDSLTLIEFKKQGYTES
;
A
#
# COMPACT_ATOMS: atom_id res chain seq x y z
N ASN A 1 -13.64 -7.00 17.15
CA ASN A 1 -13.09 -6.04 16.17
C ASN A 1 -11.64 -5.83 16.56
N ASN A 2 -10.77 -6.78 16.21
CA ASN A 2 -9.38 -6.82 16.68
C ASN A 2 -8.48 -6.22 15.61
N ARG A 3 -8.28 -4.90 15.65
CA ARG A 3 -7.27 -4.22 14.84
C ARG A 3 -5.94 -4.27 15.59
N GLU A 4 -5.33 -5.46 15.62
CA GLU A 4 -4.07 -5.70 16.30
C GLU A 4 -2.92 -5.74 15.29
N ILE A 5 -1.80 -5.13 15.65
CA ILE A 5 -0.56 -5.26 14.89
C ILE A 5 0.13 -6.54 15.39
N VAL A 6 0.06 -7.61 14.60
CA VAL A 6 0.63 -8.92 14.97
C VAL A 6 2.13 -9.05 14.66
N SER A 7 2.65 -8.17 13.80
CA SER A 7 4.07 -8.07 13.43
C SER A 7 4.38 -6.68 12.88
N MET A 8 5.61 -6.21 13.08
CA MET A 8 6.14 -5.01 12.45
C MET A 8 7.57 -5.28 11.99
N ILE A 9 7.83 -5.04 10.71
CA ILE A 9 9.09 -5.37 10.06
C ILE A 9 9.59 -4.15 9.30
N SER A 10 10.88 -3.86 9.48
CA SER A 10 11.62 -2.87 8.71
C SER A 10 12.73 -3.58 7.95
N PHE A 11 13.06 -3.09 6.77
CA PHE A 11 14.13 -3.62 5.93
C PHE A 11 14.76 -2.49 5.09
N GLU A 12 15.98 -2.69 4.63
CA GLU A 12 16.68 -1.71 3.79
C GLU A 12 16.07 -1.68 2.37
N PRO A 13 15.86 -0.50 1.76
CA PRO A 13 15.24 -0.40 0.43
C PRO A 13 15.94 -1.16 -0.69
N ASP A 14 17.24 -1.40 -0.56
CA ASP A 14 18.08 -2.16 -1.51
C ASP A 14 18.16 -3.66 -1.19
N SER A 15 17.42 -4.13 -0.19
CA SER A 15 17.33 -5.55 0.16
C SER A 15 16.86 -6.36 -1.05
N ILE A 16 17.72 -7.27 -1.51
CA ILE A 16 17.42 -8.14 -2.65
C ILE A 16 16.31 -9.14 -2.30
N THR A 17 16.25 -9.58 -1.03
CA THR A 17 15.26 -10.54 -0.58
C THR A 17 14.76 -10.24 0.83
N LEU A 18 13.47 -10.49 1.05
CA LEU A 18 12.75 -10.34 2.33
C LEU A 18 12.34 -11.70 2.92
N LYS A 19 13.13 -12.74 2.65
CA LYS A 19 12.78 -14.13 2.99
C LYS A 19 12.45 -14.32 4.47
N TRP A 20 13.31 -13.83 5.35
CA TRP A 20 13.19 -14.10 6.78
C TRP A 20 12.08 -13.25 7.39
N GLU A 21 12.01 -12.00 6.95
CA GLU A 21 10.95 -11.05 7.23
C GLU A 21 9.57 -11.65 6.93
N LEU A 22 9.38 -12.14 5.70
CA LEU A 22 8.08 -12.66 5.26
C LEU A 22 7.74 -13.99 5.92
N LYS A 23 8.72 -14.86 6.19
CA LYS A 23 8.48 -16.09 6.98
C LYS A 23 8.03 -15.79 8.41
N THR A 24 8.70 -14.86 9.08
CA THR A 24 8.27 -14.43 10.43
C THR A 24 6.88 -13.81 10.39
N MET A 25 6.51 -13.13 9.31
CA MET A 25 5.17 -12.58 9.13
C MET A 25 4.13 -13.68 8.88
N GLU A 26 4.43 -14.69 8.05
CA GLU A 26 3.56 -15.84 7.77
C GLU A 26 3.17 -16.61 9.04
N GLU A 27 4.12 -16.81 9.96
CA GLU A 27 3.88 -17.44 11.26
C GLU A 27 2.86 -16.70 12.14
N LYS A 28 2.61 -15.42 11.86
CA LYS A 28 1.61 -14.60 12.56
C LYS A 28 0.23 -14.61 11.90
N SER A 29 0.11 -15.22 10.71
CA SER A 29 -1.14 -15.34 9.95
C SER A 29 -1.93 -14.02 9.85
N PRO A 30 -1.32 -12.94 9.32
CA PRO A 30 -1.99 -11.65 9.23
C PRO A 30 -3.13 -11.68 8.22
N GLU A 31 -4.22 -10.97 8.53
CA GLU A 31 -5.33 -10.75 7.58
C GLU A 31 -4.99 -9.69 6.51
N ALA A 32 -4.06 -8.79 6.84
CA ALA A 32 -3.63 -7.71 5.96
C ALA A 32 -2.17 -7.30 6.22
N ILE A 33 -1.49 -6.79 5.18
CA ILE A 33 -0.14 -6.24 5.24
C ILE A 33 -0.19 -4.77 4.82
N PHE A 34 0.26 -3.88 5.69
CA PHE A 34 0.34 -2.45 5.39
C PHE A 34 1.73 -2.07 4.89
N LEU A 35 1.80 -1.48 3.68
CA LEU A 35 3.03 -1.13 2.97
C LEU A 35 3.16 0.40 2.78
N PRO A 36 3.54 1.16 3.82
CA PRO A 36 3.71 2.61 3.76
C PRO A 36 5.09 3.00 3.20
N MET A 37 5.38 2.60 1.96
CA MET A 37 6.71 2.74 1.35
C MET A 37 6.65 3.34 -0.05
N ASP A 38 7.83 3.54 -0.67
CA ASP A 38 7.92 4.09 -2.01
C ASP A 38 7.50 3.09 -3.10
N LYS A 39 7.27 3.60 -4.32
CA LYS A 39 6.76 2.82 -5.45
C LYS A 39 7.67 1.65 -5.85
N ASP A 40 8.99 1.84 -5.82
CA ASP A 40 9.96 0.84 -6.28
C ASP A 40 10.08 -0.27 -5.22
N MET A 41 10.04 0.10 -3.93
CA MET A 41 9.88 -0.87 -2.85
C MET A 41 8.58 -1.68 -2.97
N ILE A 42 7.44 -1.05 -3.27
CA ILE A 42 6.15 -1.76 -3.48
C ILE A 42 6.28 -2.78 -4.62
N ILE A 43 6.81 -2.36 -5.76
CA ILE A 43 7.02 -3.21 -6.95
C ILE A 43 7.91 -4.41 -6.63
N ASN A 44 8.95 -4.22 -5.82
CA ASN A 44 9.89 -5.29 -5.45
C ASN A 44 9.37 -6.20 -4.33
N THR A 45 8.55 -5.67 -3.42
CA THR A 45 8.09 -6.39 -2.22
C THR A 45 6.86 -7.25 -2.52
N ALA A 46 5.89 -6.74 -3.28
CA ALA A 46 4.63 -7.45 -3.54
C ALA A 46 4.82 -8.86 -4.18
N PRO A 47 5.71 -9.05 -5.18
CA PRO A 47 5.98 -10.39 -5.72
C PRO A 47 6.59 -11.34 -4.68
N GLN A 48 7.40 -10.83 -3.76
CA GLN A 48 8.02 -11.64 -2.71
C GLN A 48 6.98 -12.08 -1.67
N ILE A 49 6.04 -11.20 -1.29
CA ILE A 49 4.91 -11.54 -0.42
C ILE A 49 4.17 -12.76 -0.99
N ALA A 50 3.81 -12.72 -2.27
CA ALA A 50 3.16 -13.85 -2.93
C ALA A 50 4.05 -15.10 -3.02
N TYR A 51 5.34 -14.94 -3.34
CA TYR A 51 6.29 -16.05 -3.44
C TYR A 51 6.47 -16.80 -2.11
N TYR A 52 6.37 -16.08 -0.99
CA TYR A 52 6.51 -16.64 0.36
C TYR A 52 5.16 -17.00 1.02
N GLY A 53 4.11 -17.25 0.23
CA GLY A 53 2.86 -17.86 0.71
C GLY A 53 1.81 -16.89 1.26
N LEU A 54 2.01 -15.58 1.09
CA LEU A 54 1.12 -14.52 1.59
C LEU A 54 0.28 -13.90 0.46
N GLU A 55 0.12 -14.56 -0.68
CA GLU A 55 -0.63 -14.07 -1.85
C GLU A 55 -2.12 -13.84 -1.58
N HIS A 56 -2.66 -14.46 -0.52
CA HIS A 56 -4.06 -14.34 -0.12
C HIS A 56 -4.29 -13.20 0.88
N VAL A 57 -3.23 -12.53 1.35
CA VAL A 57 -3.30 -11.50 2.37
C VAL A 57 -3.58 -10.14 1.74
N GLN A 58 -4.52 -9.37 2.32
CA GLN A 58 -4.89 -8.07 1.78
C GLN A 58 -3.73 -7.07 1.88
N LEU A 59 -3.29 -6.55 0.73
CA LEU A 59 -2.34 -5.44 0.72
C LEU A 59 -3.05 -4.12 1.01
N LEU A 60 -2.54 -3.39 2.01
CA LEU A 60 -2.97 -2.06 2.39
C LEU A 60 -1.85 -1.05 2.11
N GLY A 61 -2.22 0.14 1.65
CA GLY A 61 -1.23 1.13 1.24
C GLY A 61 -1.61 2.58 1.49
N ILE A 62 -0.69 3.45 1.09
CA ILE A 62 -0.85 4.91 1.03
C ILE A 62 -0.90 5.36 -0.43
N GLY A 63 -1.03 6.67 -0.66
CA GLY A 63 -1.19 7.25 -2.00
C GLY A 63 -0.11 6.88 -3.02
N THR A 64 1.06 6.40 -2.59
CA THR A 64 2.11 5.86 -3.46
C THR A 64 1.63 4.70 -4.34
N PHE A 65 0.67 3.89 -3.88
CA PHE A 65 0.05 2.83 -4.69
C PHE A 65 -0.67 3.37 -5.94
N ASN A 66 -1.06 4.65 -5.94
CA ASN A 66 -1.69 5.30 -7.09
C ASN A 66 -0.69 5.65 -8.22
N HIS A 67 0.61 5.46 -8.00
CA HIS A 67 1.61 5.77 -9.01
C HIS A 67 1.51 4.77 -10.18
N GLU A 68 1.46 5.24 -11.43
CA GLU A 68 1.24 4.42 -12.64
C GLU A 68 2.15 3.18 -12.77
N LYS A 69 3.40 3.29 -12.31
CA LYS A 69 4.38 2.20 -12.29
C LYS A 69 3.99 1.04 -11.39
N VAL A 70 3.23 1.28 -10.31
CA VAL A 70 2.84 0.23 -9.35
C VAL A 70 1.99 -0.85 -10.03
N PRO A 71 0.83 -0.55 -10.64
CA PRO A 71 0.08 -1.57 -11.37
C PRO A 71 0.83 -2.06 -12.63
N ARG A 72 1.60 -1.20 -13.30
CA ARG A 72 2.32 -1.56 -14.52
C ARG A 72 3.44 -2.58 -14.30
N LEU A 73 4.18 -2.48 -13.19
CA LEU A 73 5.36 -3.31 -12.90
C LEU A 73 5.11 -4.33 -11.79
N GLY A 74 4.20 -4.02 -10.86
CA GLY A 74 3.75 -4.97 -9.84
C GLY A 74 2.72 -5.97 -10.36
N GLU A 75 2.05 -5.67 -11.48
CA GLU A 75 1.10 -6.55 -12.18
C GLU A 75 0.07 -7.18 -11.22
N LYS A 76 -0.15 -8.49 -11.31
CA LYS A 76 -1.08 -9.25 -10.47
C LYS A 76 -0.75 -9.21 -8.97
N TYR A 77 0.50 -8.89 -8.59
CA TYR A 77 0.92 -8.93 -7.19
C TYR A 77 0.44 -7.73 -6.39
N VAL A 78 0.02 -6.65 -7.06
CA VAL A 78 -0.59 -5.47 -6.43
C VAL A 78 -2.07 -5.36 -6.75
N GLU A 79 -2.63 -6.34 -7.46
CA GLU A 79 -4.05 -6.37 -7.79
C GLU A 79 -4.90 -6.51 -6.53
N GLY A 80 -5.98 -5.73 -6.44
CA GLY A 80 -6.84 -5.71 -5.25
C GLY A 80 -6.26 -4.99 -4.04
N ALA A 81 -5.07 -4.39 -4.12
CA ALA A 81 -4.53 -3.56 -3.05
C ALA A 81 -5.46 -2.37 -2.73
N ILE A 82 -5.69 -2.12 -1.44
CA ILE A 82 -6.53 -1.00 -0.97
C ILE A 82 -5.62 0.05 -0.38
N PHE A 83 -5.74 1.30 -0.83
CA PHE A 83 -4.91 2.38 -0.33
C PHE A 83 -5.68 3.66 -0.12
N ALA A 84 -5.22 4.45 0.85
CA ALA A 84 -5.70 5.80 1.02
C ALA A 84 -5.18 6.67 -0.14
N ALA A 85 -6.08 7.27 -0.90
CA ALA A 85 -5.77 8.29 -1.88
C ALA A 85 -6.41 9.61 -1.46
N PRO A 86 -5.77 10.76 -1.71
CA PRO A 86 -6.47 12.04 -1.64
C PRO A 86 -7.71 11.94 -2.51
N SER A 87 -8.88 12.26 -1.95
CA SER A 87 -10.03 12.53 -2.80
C SER A 87 -9.63 13.67 -3.72
N ALA A 88 -9.83 13.53 -5.03
CA ALA A 88 -9.97 14.72 -5.83
C ALA A 88 -11.05 15.53 -5.12
N ILE A 89 -10.70 16.70 -4.55
CA ILE A 89 -11.73 17.70 -4.36
C ILE A 89 -12.19 17.92 -5.78
N ASP A 90 -13.35 17.33 -6.11
CA ASP A 90 -13.90 17.41 -7.44
C ASP A 90 -13.87 18.90 -7.80
N SER A 91 -13.46 19.22 -9.01
CA SER A 91 -13.42 20.63 -9.43
C SER A 91 -14.79 21.29 -9.17
N LEU A 92 -15.86 20.50 -9.21
CA LEU A 92 -17.20 20.86 -8.75
C LEU A 92 -17.27 21.23 -7.26
N THR A 93 -16.74 20.41 -6.36
CA THR A 93 -16.67 20.71 -4.92
C THR A 93 -15.81 21.96 -4.64
N LEU A 94 -14.70 22.13 -5.36
CA LEU A 94 -13.85 23.32 -5.24
C LEU A 94 -14.58 24.59 -5.74
N ILE A 95 -15.34 24.47 -6.84
CA ILE A 95 -16.22 25.53 -7.35
C ILE A 95 -17.33 25.84 -6.34
N GLU A 96 -17.94 24.83 -5.72
CA GLU A 96 -18.96 24.99 -4.68
C GLU A 96 -18.40 25.76 -3.48
N PHE A 97 -17.20 25.40 -3.00
CA PHE A 97 -16.52 26.11 -1.92
C PHE A 97 -16.18 27.55 -2.30
N LYS A 98 -15.70 27.80 -3.53
CA LYS A 98 -15.47 29.17 -4.03
C LYS A 98 -16.77 29.98 -4.10
N LYS A 99 -17.89 29.40 -4.54
CA LYS A 99 -19.21 30.06 -4.53
C LYS A 99 -19.68 30.39 -3.11
N GLN A 100 -19.32 29.58 -2.13
CA GLN A 100 -19.63 29.80 -0.71
C GLN A 100 -18.65 30.77 -0.02
N GLY A 101 -17.74 31.40 -0.75
CA GLY A 101 -16.82 32.42 -0.22
C GLY A 101 -15.56 31.88 0.43
N TYR A 102 -15.24 30.59 0.23
CA TYR A 102 -13.96 30.03 0.67
C TYR A 102 -12.83 30.57 -0.22
N THR A 103 -11.92 31.34 0.35
CA THR A 103 -10.65 31.77 -0.27
C THR A 103 -9.52 30.92 0.29
N GLU A 104 -8.77 30.25 -0.59
CA GLU A 104 -7.52 29.59 -0.20
C GLU A 104 -6.57 30.65 0.39
N SER A 105 -6.10 30.42 1.62
CA SER A 105 -5.15 31.27 2.34
C SER A 105 -3.73 31.07 1.83
#